data_AF-A0A0G4FMC6-F1
#
_entry.id   AF-A0A0G4FMC6-F1
#
_cell.length_a   1.000
_cell.length_b   1.000
_cell.length_c   1.000
_cell.angle_alpha   90.00
_cell.angle_beta   90.00
_cell.angle_gamma   90.00
#
_symmetry.space_group_name_H-M   'P 1'
#
loop_
_entity.id
_entity.type
_entity.pdbx_description
1 polymer ?
#
loop_
_entity_poly.entity_id
_entity_poly.type
_entity_poly.pdbx_seq_one_letter_code
_entity_poly.pdbx_strand_id
1 'polypeptide(L)'
;MFQASPSCLLLEVLFALSLLDSVFAQISLPFSFHDHQGPFDLKWGFVGEGSNEEIEMEFSLPSDIYMGLGLGCTSSVKCDMVIGNGGGSNPVFLDDFFEPQGDSQAETDVSLGGTKDVSLVSASYSNEDFISTIRFRRKLNTGDKFDAVLQKGVTPLVYAWCESPCESMETPHGHGDWGIIEVDLSGEGKKVSGEPAQRLRATRPTSASAKKGSEEKDAEEIDCSAGSEALCGCSELLRGKFVRSLEECTISDAIAHCKEKGPCLSTQVS
;
A
#
# COMPACT_ATOMS: atom_id res chain seq x y z
N MET A 1 20.89 -6.04 86.58
CA MET A 1 20.14 -6.80 85.55
C MET A 1 20.28 -6.04 84.24
N PHE A 2 21.22 -6.47 83.40
CA PHE A 2 21.32 -6.08 82.00
C PHE A 2 20.86 -7.29 81.20
N GLN A 3 19.90 -7.14 80.30
CA GLN A 3 19.65 -8.15 79.28
C GLN A 3 19.25 -7.45 77.99
N ALA A 4 19.95 -7.86 76.93
CA ALA A 4 20.15 -7.15 75.69
C ALA A 4 18.99 -7.29 74.70
N SER A 5 18.91 -6.30 73.81
CA SER A 5 18.24 -6.37 72.51
C SER A 5 19.02 -7.29 71.55
N PRO A 6 18.33 -8.00 70.65
CA PRO A 6 18.86 -8.11 69.30
C PRO A 6 17.80 -8.00 68.19
N SER A 7 18.14 -7.15 67.21
CA SER A 7 18.26 -7.53 65.81
C SER A 7 17.00 -7.71 64.96
N CYS A 8 16.78 -6.70 64.10
CA CYS A 8 16.95 -6.82 62.65
C CYS A 8 16.36 -8.09 61.99
N LEU A 9 15.08 -8.02 61.62
CA LEU A 9 14.49 -8.88 60.59
C LEU A 9 14.24 -8.02 59.34
N LEU A 10 15.33 -7.77 58.63
CA LEU A 10 15.36 -7.40 57.22
C LEU A 10 15.75 -8.69 56.48
N LEU A 11 14.80 -9.40 55.91
CA LEU A 11 15.10 -10.47 54.95
C LEU A 11 13.92 -10.70 54.00
N GLU A 12 14.04 -10.02 52.85
CA GLU A 12 13.76 -10.51 51.51
C GLU A 12 12.49 -11.34 51.26
N VAL A 13 11.42 -10.64 50.88
CA VAL A 13 10.49 -11.15 49.86
C VAL A 13 10.74 -10.35 48.58
N LEU A 14 11.95 -10.51 48.02
CA LEU A 14 12.24 -10.24 46.62
C LEU A 14 12.09 -11.57 45.86
N PHE A 15 10.86 -12.10 45.86
CA PHE A 15 10.51 -13.20 44.97
C PHE A 15 10.43 -12.63 43.55
N ALA A 16 11.52 -12.82 42.81
CA ALA A 16 11.59 -13.03 41.36
C ALA A 16 10.30 -12.73 40.56
N LEU A 17 10.04 -11.45 40.31
CA LEU A 17 9.35 -10.97 39.10
C LEU A 17 10.44 -10.56 38.11
N SER A 18 11.27 -11.53 37.73
CA SER A 18 12.19 -11.44 36.60
C SER A 18 11.86 -12.64 35.74
N LEU A 19 11.73 -12.41 34.43
CA LEU A 19 11.37 -13.36 33.36
C LEU A 19 9.90 -13.37 32.94
N LEU A 20 9.39 -12.22 32.45
CA LEU A 20 8.56 -12.18 31.24
C LEU A 20 8.76 -10.83 30.52
N ASP A 21 9.99 -10.32 30.45
CA ASP A 21 10.35 -9.41 29.36
C ASP A 21 10.50 -10.27 28.09
N SER A 22 9.37 -10.78 27.58
CA SER A 22 9.30 -11.13 26.17
C SER A 22 9.29 -9.80 25.42
N VAL A 23 10.48 -9.21 25.33
CA VAL A 23 10.77 -8.17 24.37
C VAL A 23 10.54 -8.84 23.03
N PHE A 24 9.34 -8.68 22.49
CA PHE A 24 9.12 -8.89 21.07
C PHE A 24 10.16 -8.00 20.40
N ALA A 25 11.25 -8.60 19.94
CA ALA A 25 12.28 -7.90 19.21
C ALA A 25 11.58 -7.36 17.97
N GLN A 26 11.20 -6.08 18.01
CA GLN A 26 10.57 -5.41 16.90
C GLN A 26 11.63 -5.38 15.80
N ILE A 27 11.40 -6.19 14.77
CA ILE A 27 12.37 -6.35 13.70
C ILE A 27 12.51 -4.99 13.01
N SER A 28 13.74 -4.51 12.90
CA SER A 28 14.00 -3.34 12.06
C SER A 28 13.65 -3.70 10.62
N LEU A 29 12.94 -2.83 9.91
CA LEU A 29 12.71 -2.96 8.48
C LEU A 29 13.73 -2.05 7.77
N PRO A 30 14.94 -2.57 7.46
CA PRO A 30 16.06 -1.75 7.01
C PRO A 30 15.89 -1.25 5.57
N PHE A 31 14.96 -1.82 4.81
CA PHE A 31 14.75 -1.51 3.41
C PHE A 31 13.44 -0.75 3.24
N SER A 32 13.43 0.16 2.27
CA SER A 32 12.25 0.95 1.95
C SER A 32 12.16 1.30 0.47
N PHE A 33 10.93 1.54 0.05
CA PHE A 33 10.55 2.01 -1.27
C PHE A 33 9.43 3.03 -1.11
N HIS A 34 9.48 4.09 -1.91
CA HIS A 34 8.44 5.10 -2.00
C HIS A 34 8.12 5.31 -3.47
N ASP A 35 6.84 5.20 -3.84
CA ASP A 35 6.39 5.49 -5.20
C ASP A 35 6.28 7.01 -5.41
N HIS A 36 7.19 7.61 -6.15
CA HIS A 36 7.11 9.05 -6.45
C HIS A 36 5.92 9.46 -7.33
N GLN A 37 5.17 8.49 -7.89
CA GLN A 37 3.99 8.73 -8.72
C GLN A 37 2.66 8.45 -8.01
N GLY A 38 2.69 7.84 -6.82
CA GLY A 38 1.47 7.45 -6.09
C GLY A 38 1.67 7.44 -4.58
N PRO A 39 0.63 7.15 -3.79
CA PRO A 39 0.68 7.31 -2.34
C PRO A 39 1.28 6.10 -1.61
N PHE A 40 2.05 5.26 -2.31
CA PHE A 40 2.51 3.97 -1.78
C PHE A 40 3.89 4.07 -1.16
N ASP A 41 3.96 3.72 0.13
CA ASP A 41 5.20 3.48 0.86
C ASP A 41 5.28 2.02 1.29
N LEU A 42 6.47 1.44 1.16
CA LEU A 42 6.77 0.08 1.59
C LEU A 42 8.09 0.06 2.36
N LYS A 43 8.12 -0.66 3.47
CA LYS A 43 9.33 -1.07 4.16
C LYS A 43 9.33 -2.57 4.31
N TRP A 44 10.51 -3.18 4.29
CA TRP A 44 10.62 -4.61 4.52
C TRP A 44 11.93 -5.02 5.16
N GLY A 45 11.94 -6.26 5.64
CA GLY A 45 13.09 -6.96 6.17
C GLY A 45 12.88 -8.47 6.10
N PHE A 46 13.94 -9.23 6.32
CA PHE A 46 13.89 -10.70 6.33
C PHE A 46 14.09 -11.25 7.73
N VAL A 47 13.42 -12.35 8.02
CA VAL A 47 13.42 -13.01 9.32
C VAL A 47 13.65 -14.50 9.12
N GLY A 48 14.49 -15.11 9.95
CA GLY A 48 14.84 -16.52 9.81
C GLY A 48 15.82 -16.77 8.66
N GLU A 49 15.99 -18.04 8.30
CA GLU A 49 16.94 -18.49 7.27
C GLU A 49 16.42 -19.73 6.54
N GLY A 50 16.91 -19.96 5.32
CA GLY A 50 16.63 -21.16 4.53
C GLY A 50 15.15 -21.30 4.16
N SER A 51 14.58 -22.50 4.33
CA SER A 51 13.17 -22.79 3.99
C SER A 51 12.15 -22.14 4.93
N ASN A 52 12.60 -21.59 6.06
CA ASN A 52 11.76 -20.89 7.04
C ASN A 52 11.98 -19.38 6.98
N GLU A 53 12.67 -18.88 5.96
CA GLU A 53 12.85 -17.44 5.78
C GLU A 53 11.52 -16.77 5.42
N GLU A 54 11.19 -15.73 6.18
CA GLU A 54 10.01 -14.90 6.04
C GLU A 54 10.42 -13.49 5.61
N ILE A 55 9.53 -12.85 4.87
CA ILE A 55 9.56 -11.40 4.65
C ILE A 55 8.56 -10.76 5.59
N GLU A 56 9.01 -9.71 6.28
CA GLU A 56 8.15 -8.81 7.04
C GLU A 56 8.03 -7.53 6.25
N MET A 57 6.80 -7.15 5.90
CA MET A 57 6.50 -5.94 5.11
C MET A 57 5.62 -5.00 5.93
N GLU A 58 5.86 -3.71 5.80
CA GLU A 58 5.00 -2.62 6.27
C GLU A 58 4.68 -1.73 5.08
N PHE A 59 3.41 -1.58 4.73
CA PHE A 59 3.00 -0.67 3.66
C PHE A 59 1.85 0.22 4.09
N SER A 60 1.71 1.36 3.41
CA SER A 60 0.67 2.34 3.72
C SER A 60 0.03 2.94 2.49
N LEU A 61 -1.29 3.17 2.58
CA LEU A 61 -2.15 3.73 1.54
C LEU A 61 -3.29 4.56 2.16
N PRO A 62 -3.88 5.52 1.42
CA PRO A 62 -4.88 6.45 1.93
C PRO A 62 -6.29 5.85 1.89
N SER A 63 -6.59 4.95 2.81
CA SER A 63 -7.89 4.27 2.91
C SER A 63 -8.12 3.78 4.32
N ASP A 64 -9.34 3.92 4.85
CA ASP A 64 -9.78 3.21 6.06
C ASP A 64 -10.72 2.04 5.76
N ILE A 65 -10.97 1.73 4.48
CA ILE A 65 -11.89 0.67 4.05
C ILE A 65 -11.11 -0.59 3.71
N TYR A 66 -10.36 -0.56 2.60
CA TYR A 66 -9.38 -1.59 2.26
C TYR A 66 -8.20 -1.01 1.48
N MET A 67 -7.09 -1.71 1.58
CA MET A 67 -5.91 -1.58 0.74
C MET A 67 -5.39 -2.98 0.40
N GLY A 68 -4.87 -3.13 -0.82
CA GLY A 68 -4.39 -4.39 -1.35
C GLY A 68 -2.96 -4.26 -1.86
N LEU A 69 -2.18 -5.31 -1.64
CA LEU A 69 -0.84 -5.49 -2.19
C LEU A 69 -0.76 -6.84 -2.90
N GLY A 70 -0.65 -6.83 -4.22
CA GLY A 70 -0.39 -8.01 -5.02
C GLY A 70 1.10 -8.28 -5.18
N LEU A 71 1.48 -9.55 -5.06
CA LEU A 71 2.84 -10.03 -4.90
C LEU A 71 3.28 -10.84 -6.13
N GLY A 72 4.31 -10.38 -6.84
CA GLY A 72 4.89 -11.11 -7.97
C GLY A 72 4.01 -11.15 -9.23
N CYS A 73 3.06 -10.21 -9.35
CA CYS A 73 2.08 -10.14 -10.43
C CYS A 73 1.97 -8.72 -11.02
N THR A 74 1.29 -8.65 -12.16
CA THR A 74 0.79 -7.40 -12.75
C THR A 74 -0.73 -7.48 -12.80
N SER A 75 -1.47 -6.39 -12.62
CA SER A 75 -2.92 -6.39 -12.37
C SER A 75 -3.79 -7.12 -13.41
N SER A 76 -3.27 -7.34 -14.63
CA SER A 76 -4.01 -7.98 -15.73
C SER A 76 -3.93 -9.51 -15.78
N VAL A 77 -3.37 -10.16 -14.74
CA VAL A 77 -3.23 -11.62 -14.66
C VAL A 77 -3.61 -12.12 -13.26
N LYS A 78 -3.46 -13.43 -13.04
CA LYS A 78 -3.58 -14.04 -11.72
C LYS A 78 -2.61 -13.40 -10.72
N CYS A 79 -3.09 -13.12 -9.52
CA CYS A 79 -2.32 -12.36 -8.54
C CYS A 79 -2.53 -12.91 -7.13
N ASP A 80 -1.42 -13.23 -6.46
CA ASP A 80 -1.31 -13.44 -5.01
C ASP A 80 -1.48 -12.08 -4.34
N MET A 81 -2.43 -11.95 -3.42
CA MET A 81 -2.85 -10.67 -2.85
C MET A 81 -2.97 -10.70 -1.34
N VAL A 82 -2.42 -9.66 -0.71
CA VAL A 82 -2.63 -9.36 0.71
C VAL A 82 -3.57 -8.17 0.82
N ILE A 83 -4.74 -8.35 1.43
CA ILE A 83 -5.76 -7.30 1.55
C ILE A 83 -6.08 -7.05 3.02
N GLY A 84 -6.16 -5.77 3.41
CA GLY A 84 -6.44 -5.38 4.78
C GLY A 84 -6.76 -3.89 4.95
N ASN A 85 -6.89 -3.43 6.18
CA ASN A 85 -6.88 -2.00 6.52
C ASN A 85 -6.12 -1.74 7.85
N GLY A 86 -5.78 -0.47 8.07
CA GLY A 86 -5.11 0.02 9.28
C GLY A 86 -6.06 0.28 10.46
N GLY A 87 -7.37 0.13 10.27
CA GLY A 87 -8.42 0.56 11.20
C GLY A 87 -9.09 1.87 10.75
N GLY A 88 -9.41 2.76 11.68
CA GLY A 88 -10.12 4.01 11.42
C GLY A 88 -11.61 3.88 11.72
N SER A 89 -12.47 4.19 10.75
CA SER A 89 -13.92 3.99 10.88
C SER A 89 -14.31 2.51 10.81
N ASN A 90 -13.43 1.68 10.25
CA ASN A 90 -13.62 0.24 10.08
C ASN A 90 -12.72 -0.56 11.05
N PRO A 91 -13.13 -1.77 11.44
CA PRO A 91 -12.27 -2.66 12.23
C PRO A 91 -11.02 -3.06 11.42
N VAL A 92 -9.90 -3.21 12.13
CA VAL A 92 -8.65 -3.76 11.58
C VAL A 92 -8.88 -5.16 11.02
N PHE A 93 -8.41 -5.42 9.81
CA PHE A 93 -8.32 -6.77 9.26
C PHE A 93 -7.12 -6.94 8.32
N LEU A 94 -6.73 -8.21 8.12
CA LEU A 94 -5.75 -8.65 7.15
C LEU A 94 -6.10 -10.09 6.73
N ASP A 95 -6.18 -10.33 5.44
CA ASP A 95 -6.38 -11.68 4.89
C ASP A 95 -5.59 -11.95 3.63
N ASP A 96 -5.52 -13.24 3.31
CA ASP A 96 -4.87 -13.80 2.12
C ASP A 96 -5.90 -14.01 1.02
N PHE A 97 -5.59 -13.48 -0.16
CA PHE A 97 -6.48 -13.47 -1.31
C PHE A 97 -5.73 -13.87 -2.58
N PHE A 98 -6.50 -14.39 -3.52
CA PHE A 98 -6.04 -14.68 -4.85
C PHE A 98 -7.03 -14.14 -5.87
N GLU A 99 -6.48 -13.47 -6.87
CA GLU A 99 -7.23 -13.01 -8.03
C GLU A 99 -7.10 -14.05 -9.16
N PRO A 100 -8.18 -14.75 -9.57
CA PRO A 100 -8.07 -15.87 -10.49
C PRO A 100 -8.03 -15.48 -11.98
N GLN A 101 -8.49 -14.28 -12.34
CA GLN A 101 -8.76 -13.90 -13.73
C GLN A 101 -8.16 -12.56 -14.18
N GLY A 102 -7.63 -11.75 -13.25
CA GLY A 102 -7.24 -10.36 -13.55
C GLY A 102 -8.46 -9.45 -13.75
N ASP A 103 -8.35 -8.20 -13.32
CA ASP A 103 -9.45 -7.22 -13.29
C ASP A 103 -10.77 -7.79 -12.70
N SER A 104 -10.68 -8.65 -11.69
CA SER A 104 -11.79 -9.40 -11.10
C SER A 104 -11.76 -9.36 -9.58
N GLN A 105 -12.92 -9.57 -8.94
CA GLN A 105 -12.99 -9.66 -7.48
C GLN A 105 -12.08 -10.79 -6.98
N ALA A 106 -11.16 -10.45 -6.08
CA ALA A 106 -10.31 -11.44 -5.42
C ALA A 106 -11.14 -12.31 -4.46
N GLU A 107 -10.78 -13.58 -4.36
CA GLU A 107 -11.38 -14.56 -3.44
C GLU A 107 -10.33 -14.95 -2.39
N THR A 108 -10.76 -15.31 -1.17
CA THR A 108 -9.77 -15.74 -0.17
C THR A 108 -9.13 -17.06 -0.57
N ASP A 109 -7.85 -17.24 -0.29
CA ASP A 109 -7.12 -18.46 -0.66
C ASP A 109 -7.78 -19.71 -0.10
N VAL A 110 -8.20 -19.63 1.17
CA VAL A 110 -8.93 -20.70 1.85
C VAL A 110 -10.22 -21.08 1.11
N SER A 111 -10.95 -20.12 0.54
CA SER A 111 -12.17 -20.40 -0.23
C SER A 111 -11.90 -21.15 -1.54
N LEU A 112 -10.71 -20.96 -2.11
CA LEU A 112 -10.22 -21.67 -3.30
C LEU A 112 -9.48 -22.98 -2.96
N GLY A 113 -9.41 -23.34 -1.68
CA GLY A 113 -8.76 -24.54 -1.17
C GLY A 113 -7.25 -24.42 -1.04
N GLY A 114 -6.75 -23.22 -0.78
CA GLY A 114 -5.39 -22.92 -0.32
C GLY A 114 -5.32 -22.73 1.20
N THR A 115 -4.29 -22.06 1.66
CA THR A 115 -4.02 -21.74 3.07
C THR A 115 -4.03 -20.24 3.34
N LYS A 116 -3.96 -19.87 4.62
CA LYS A 116 -3.75 -18.49 5.05
C LYS A 116 -2.31 -18.38 5.53
N ASP A 117 -1.47 -17.73 4.76
CA ASP A 117 -0.01 -17.69 4.92
C ASP A 117 0.51 -16.32 5.34
N VAL A 118 -0.38 -15.33 5.43
CA VAL A 118 -0.10 -14.01 6.02
C VAL A 118 -0.44 -13.95 7.51
N SER A 119 0.42 -13.28 8.28
CA SER A 119 0.20 -12.98 9.70
C SER A 119 0.34 -11.50 10.00
N LEU A 120 -0.68 -10.90 10.63
CA LEU A 120 -0.67 -9.50 11.02
C LEU A 120 0.31 -9.27 12.18
N VAL A 121 1.24 -8.33 12.02
CA VAL A 121 2.17 -7.89 13.07
C VAL A 121 1.63 -6.64 13.76
N SER A 122 1.24 -5.63 12.98
CA SER A 122 0.61 -4.41 13.51
C SER A 122 -0.23 -3.73 12.44
N ALA A 123 -1.20 -2.93 12.88
CA ALA A 123 -2.02 -2.08 12.04
C ALA A 123 -2.24 -0.74 12.75
N SER A 124 -2.28 0.34 11.98
CA SER A 124 -2.60 1.67 12.51
C SER A 124 -3.25 2.53 11.44
N TYR A 125 -4.02 3.51 11.90
CA TYR A 125 -4.66 4.49 11.04
C TYR A 125 -4.43 5.91 11.56
N SER A 126 -3.98 6.82 10.69
CA SER A 126 -3.85 8.25 10.99
C SER A 126 -5.11 8.98 10.55
N ASN A 127 -5.87 9.54 11.51
CA ASN A 127 -7.02 10.39 11.20
C ASN A 127 -6.60 11.76 10.63
N GLU A 128 -5.37 12.20 10.88
CA GLU A 128 -4.86 13.48 10.40
C GLU A 128 -4.48 13.38 8.93
N ASP A 129 -3.78 12.30 8.56
CA ASP A 129 -3.26 12.10 7.21
C ASP A 129 -4.17 11.22 6.33
N PHE A 130 -5.21 10.61 6.92
CA PHE A 130 -6.08 9.64 6.26
C PHE A 130 -5.33 8.39 5.75
N ILE A 131 -4.29 7.95 6.47
CA ILE A 131 -3.41 6.85 6.05
C ILE A 131 -3.63 5.61 6.91
N SER A 132 -3.89 4.47 6.26
CA SER A 132 -3.74 3.15 6.87
C SER A 132 -2.32 2.63 6.69
N THR A 133 -1.79 1.99 7.73
CA THR A 133 -0.53 1.25 7.69
C THR A 133 -0.76 -0.16 8.19
N ILE A 134 -0.36 -1.16 7.41
CA ILE A 134 -0.35 -2.57 7.82
C ILE A 134 1.08 -3.08 7.79
N ARG A 135 1.44 -3.83 8.82
CA ARG A 135 2.66 -4.63 8.89
C ARG A 135 2.32 -6.10 9.04
N PHE A 136 2.87 -6.94 8.19
CA PHE A 136 2.59 -8.37 8.16
C PHE A 136 3.84 -9.20 7.88
N ARG A 137 3.76 -10.50 8.17
CA ARG A 137 4.78 -11.50 7.81
C ARG A 137 4.20 -12.59 6.93
N ARG A 138 5.04 -13.10 6.03
CA ARG A 138 4.76 -14.24 5.15
C ARG A 138 6.07 -14.94 4.80
N LYS A 139 6.04 -16.26 4.61
CA LYS A 139 7.22 -17.01 4.10
C LYS A 139 7.54 -16.59 2.67
N LEU A 140 8.82 -16.64 2.28
CA LEU A 140 9.19 -16.45 0.88
C LEU A 140 8.62 -17.52 -0.04
N ASN A 141 8.46 -18.73 0.49
CA ASN A 141 7.80 -19.84 -0.18
C ASN A 141 6.87 -20.52 0.82
N THR A 142 5.57 -20.37 0.63
CA THR A 142 4.54 -20.96 1.48
C THR A 142 4.24 -22.40 1.10
N GLY A 143 4.50 -22.75 -0.17
CA GLY A 143 4.12 -24.03 -0.76
C GLY A 143 2.64 -24.08 -1.17
N ASP A 144 1.89 -22.98 -1.00
CA ASP A 144 0.55 -22.85 -1.54
C ASP A 144 0.60 -22.66 -3.06
N LYS A 145 -0.43 -23.14 -3.76
CA LYS A 145 -0.57 -23.09 -5.22
C LYS A 145 -1.10 -21.74 -5.73
N PHE A 146 -1.70 -20.93 -4.87
CA PHE A 146 -2.19 -19.59 -5.18
C PHE A 146 -1.13 -18.50 -4.94
N ASP A 147 -0.14 -18.87 -4.14
CA ASP A 147 0.94 -18.00 -3.71
C ASP A 147 2.08 -17.87 -4.72
N ALA A 148 2.55 -16.65 -4.89
CA ALA A 148 3.81 -16.36 -5.57
C ALA A 148 4.99 -16.73 -4.66
N VAL A 149 5.97 -17.45 -5.21
CA VAL A 149 7.26 -17.65 -4.54
C VAL A 149 8.07 -16.36 -4.66
N LEU A 150 8.26 -15.68 -3.55
CA LEU A 150 9.02 -14.44 -3.48
C LEU A 150 10.52 -14.72 -3.54
N GLN A 151 11.22 -13.90 -4.32
CA GLN A 151 12.67 -13.95 -4.46
C GLN A 151 13.27 -12.65 -3.97
N LYS A 152 14.48 -12.74 -3.40
CA LYS A 152 15.31 -11.56 -3.08
C LYS A 152 15.84 -10.96 -4.37
N GLY A 153 15.08 -10.05 -4.95
CA GLY A 153 15.39 -9.38 -6.20
C GLY A 153 14.23 -8.52 -6.69
N VAL A 154 14.35 -8.04 -7.93
CA VAL A 154 13.29 -7.26 -8.59
C VAL A 154 12.01 -8.10 -8.67
N THR A 155 10.98 -7.60 -8.02
CA THR A 155 9.66 -8.23 -7.91
C THR A 155 8.61 -7.20 -8.34
N PRO A 156 7.74 -7.54 -9.32
CA PRO A 156 6.60 -6.69 -9.65
C PRO A 156 5.60 -6.76 -8.50
N LEU A 157 5.15 -5.59 -8.05
CA LEU A 157 4.08 -5.45 -7.07
C LEU A 157 2.96 -4.62 -7.70
N VAL A 158 1.72 -4.96 -7.37
CA VAL A 158 0.57 -4.11 -7.64
C VAL A 158 0.02 -3.65 -6.31
N TYR A 159 -0.40 -2.40 -6.22
CA TYR A 159 -1.11 -1.91 -5.04
C TYR A 159 -2.40 -1.22 -5.47
N ALA A 160 -3.40 -1.27 -4.60
CA ALA A 160 -4.68 -0.61 -4.79
C ALA A 160 -5.28 -0.20 -3.45
N TRP A 161 -6.10 0.85 -3.45
CA TRP A 161 -6.79 1.29 -2.24
C TRP A 161 -8.20 1.75 -2.58
N CYS A 162 -9.06 1.73 -1.57
CA CYS A 162 -10.45 2.15 -1.68
C CYS A 162 -10.61 3.53 -1.06
N GLU A 163 -10.73 4.55 -1.90
CA GLU A 163 -11.12 5.90 -1.49
C GLU A 163 -12.60 6.15 -1.85
N SER A 164 -13.28 6.99 -1.08
CA SER A 164 -14.67 7.38 -1.32
C SER A 164 -14.88 7.79 -2.79
N PRO A 165 -15.91 7.28 -3.50
CA PRO A 165 -17.16 6.70 -2.97
C PRO A 165 -17.13 5.17 -2.77
N CYS A 166 -15.95 4.54 -2.74
CA CYS A 166 -15.87 3.13 -2.40
C CYS A 166 -16.39 2.89 -0.96
N GLU A 167 -17.24 1.87 -0.76
CA GLU A 167 -17.94 1.65 0.53
C GLU A 167 -17.57 0.33 1.21
N SER A 168 -17.04 -0.66 0.47
CA SER A 168 -16.74 -1.99 0.98
C SER A 168 -15.69 -2.73 0.14
N MET A 169 -15.21 -3.88 0.63
CA MET A 169 -14.26 -4.76 -0.07
C MET A 169 -14.78 -5.38 -1.36
N GLU A 170 -16.10 -5.40 -1.54
CA GLU A 170 -16.78 -5.86 -2.77
C GLU A 170 -16.94 -4.73 -3.80
N THR A 171 -16.59 -3.50 -3.41
CA THR A 171 -16.64 -2.34 -4.30
C THR A 171 -15.28 -2.17 -4.99
N PRO A 172 -15.23 -2.06 -6.33
CA PRO A 172 -13.98 -1.77 -7.01
C PRO A 172 -13.43 -0.43 -6.55
N HIS A 173 -12.11 -0.33 -6.43
CA HIS A 173 -11.44 0.93 -6.18
C HIS A 173 -11.70 1.93 -7.33
N GLY A 174 -11.49 3.22 -7.06
CA GLY A 174 -11.70 4.27 -8.05
C GLY A 174 -10.72 4.20 -9.23
N HIS A 175 -11.05 4.96 -10.27
CA HIS A 175 -10.16 5.15 -11.41
C HIS A 175 -8.91 5.92 -10.97
N GLY A 176 -7.77 5.24 -10.92
CA GLY A 176 -6.50 5.83 -10.50
C GLY A 176 -6.05 5.40 -9.10
N ASP A 177 -6.91 4.70 -8.36
CA ASP A 177 -6.62 4.24 -6.99
C ASP A 177 -5.82 2.93 -6.96
N TRP A 178 -4.84 2.82 -7.84
CA TRP A 178 -3.97 1.66 -7.99
C TRP A 178 -2.68 2.00 -8.74
N GLY A 179 -1.67 1.16 -8.58
CA GLY A 179 -0.39 1.27 -9.29
C GLY A 179 0.30 -0.08 -9.47
N ILE A 180 1.19 -0.17 -10.47
CA ILE A 180 2.12 -1.27 -10.65
C ILE A 180 3.53 -0.70 -10.53
N ILE A 181 4.34 -1.33 -9.69
CA ILE A 181 5.71 -0.93 -9.39
C ILE A 181 6.64 -2.13 -9.45
N GLU A 182 7.93 -1.87 -9.63
CA GLU A 182 8.97 -2.88 -9.48
C GLU A 182 9.82 -2.53 -8.26
N VAL A 183 9.92 -3.47 -7.32
CA VAL A 183 10.69 -3.30 -6.09
C VAL A 183 11.78 -4.37 -6.03
N ASP A 184 13.02 -3.95 -5.85
CA ASP A 184 14.12 -4.88 -5.58
C ASP A 184 14.10 -5.31 -4.11
N LEU A 185 13.46 -6.44 -3.83
CA LEU A 185 13.32 -6.97 -2.47
C LEU A 185 14.63 -7.48 -1.88
N SER A 186 15.74 -7.58 -2.64
CA SER A 186 17.03 -8.06 -2.11
C SER A 186 17.58 -7.22 -0.97
N GLY A 187 17.23 -5.93 -0.93
CA GLY A 187 17.78 -4.97 0.03
C GLY A 187 19.22 -4.53 -0.29
N GLU A 188 19.82 -4.99 -1.40
CA GLU A 188 21.21 -4.67 -1.76
C GLU A 188 21.37 -3.35 -2.52
N GLY A 189 20.31 -2.56 -2.66
CA GLY A 189 20.39 -1.15 -3.04
C GLY A 189 21.10 -0.91 -4.37
N LYS A 190 20.46 -1.30 -5.48
CA LYS A 190 20.47 -0.40 -6.63
C LYS A 190 19.27 0.50 -6.52
N LYS A 191 19.50 1.82 -6.61
CA LYS A 191 18.45 2.75 -6.99
C LYS A 191 17.83 2.19 -8.27
N VAL A 192 16.68 1.55 -8.17
CA VAL A 192 15.81 1.34 -9.32
C VAL A 192 15.32 2.75 -9.63
N SER A 193 16.10 3.47 -10.45
CA SER A 193 15.54 4.60 -11.18
C SER A 193 14.41 3.99 -11.98
N GLY A 194 13.17 4.21 -11.53
CA GLY A 194 11.99 3.74 -12.22
C GLY A 194 12.03 4.24 -13.65
N GLU A 195 12.49 3.39 -14.57
CA GLU A 195 12.04 3.46 -15.93
C GLU A 195 10.56 3.08 -15.84
N PRO A 196 9.64 3.93 -16.32
CA PRO A 196 8.23 3.73 -16.07
C PRO A 196 7.86 2.35 -16.59
N ALA A 197 7.30 1.51 -15.70
CA ALA A 197 6.46 0.41 -16.12
C ALA A 197 5.41 1.05 -17.02
N GLN A 198 5.61 0.93 -18.34
CA GLN A 198 4.65 1.41 -19.31
C GLN A 198 3.35 0.76 -18.93
N ARG A 199 2.33 1.58 -18.63
CA ARG A 199 0.93 1.17 -18.68
C ARG A 199 0.78 0.31 -19.94
N LEU A 200 0.76 -1.00 -19.79
CA LEU A 200 0.55 -1.93 -20.89
C LEU A 200 -0.87 -1.65 -21.35
N ARG A 201 -0.98 -0.78 -22.35
CA ARG A 201 -2.26 -0.39 -22.94
C ARG A 201 -2.87 -1.67 -23.50
N ALA A 202 -3.94 -2.15 -22.88
CA ALA A 202 -4.82 -3.13 -23.46
C ALA A 202 -5.27 -2.61 -24.84
N THR A 203 -4.73 -3.19 -25.91
CA THR A 203 -5.18 -2.90 -27.27
C THR A 203 -6.57 -3.50 -27.43
N ARG A 204 -7.60 -2.65 -27.36
CA ARG A 204 -8.99 -3.02 -27.65
C ARG A 204 -9.13 -3.37 -29.14
N PRO A 205 -9.80 -4.47 -29.53
CA PRO A 205 -10.06 -4.76 -30.93
C PRO A 205 -11.04 -3.72 -31.50
N THR A 206 -10.67 -3.15 -32.64
CA THR A 206 -11.53 -2.28 -33.44
C THR A 206 -12.71 -3.08 -33.98
N SER A 207 -13.91 -2.84 -33.46
CA SER A 207 -15.14 -3.09 -34.21
C SER A 207 -15.76 -1.75 -34.59
N ALA A 208 -15.84 -1.54 -35.90
CA ALA A 208 -16.45 -0.39 -36.52
C ALA A 208 -17.97 -0.42 -36.33
N SER A 209 -18.56 0.70 -35.94
CA SER A 209 -19.84 1.14 -36.49
C SER A 209 -20.03 2.63 -36.28
N ALA A 210 -20.14 3.31 -37.41
CA ALA A 210 -20.42 4.72 -37.51
C ALA A 210 -21.80 5.06 -36.94
N LYS A 211 -21.89 6.18 -36.22
CA LYS A 211 -23.03 7.07 -36.35
C LYS A 211 -22.61 8.51 -36.07
N LYS A 212 -23.01 9.35 -37.02
CA LYS A 212 -22.75 10.77 -37.18
C LYS A 212 -23.78 11.55 -36.35
N GLY A 213 -23.31 12.40 -35.44
CA GLY A 213 -24.14 13.34 -34.69
C GLY A 213 -23.25 14.48 -34.22
N SER A 214 -23.37 15.63 -34.87
CA SER A 214 -22.75 16.89 -34.49
C SER A 214 -23.68 17.60 -33.51
N GLU A 215 -23.24 17.78 -32.27
CA GLU A 215 -23.88 18.69 -31.32
C GLU A 215 -22.85 19.63 -30.69
N GLU A 216 -23.30 20.86 -30.63
CA GLU A 216 -22.78 22.10 -30.07
C GLU A 216 -22.06 21.88 -28.72
N LYS A 217 -20.79 22.30 -28.63
CA LYS A 217 -20.00 22.26 -27.39
C LYS A 217 -20.41 23.41 -26.49
N ASP A 218 -21.30 23.13 -25.55
CA ASP A 218 -21.45 23.96 -24.36
C ASP A 218 -20.17 23.89 -23.52
N ALA A 219 -19.77 25.02 -22.95
CA ALA A 219 -18.59 25.13 -22.10
C ALA A 219 -18.82 24.34 -20.80
N GLU A 220 -18.36 23.09 -20.79
CA GLU A 220 -18.34 22.23 -19.61
C GLU A 220 -17.56 22.94 -18.48
N GLU A 221 -18.24 23.15 -17.35
CA GLU A 221 -17.66 23.79 -16.17
C GLU A 221 -16.53 22.92 -15.64
N ILE A 222 -15.33 23.50 -15.52
CA ILE A 222 -14.13 22.76 -15.10
C ILE A 222 -14.22 22.47 -13.61
N ASP A 223 -14.37 21.21 -13.23
CA ASP A 223 -14.38 20.79 -11.83
C ASP A 223 -12.96 20.83 -11.25
N CYS A 224 -12.66 21.81 -10.41
CA CYS A 224 -11.38 21.92 -9.70
C CYS A 224 -11.48 21.45 -8.24
N SER A 225 -12.35 20.49 -7.93
CA SER A 225 -12.49 19.89 -6.60
C SER A 225 -11.36 18.87 -6.32
N ALA A 226 -11.09 18.60 -5.05
CA ALA A 226 -10.12 17.57 -4.65
C ALA A 226 -10.48 16.23 -5.30
N GLY A 227 -9.48 15.55 -5.88
CA GLY A 227 -9.68 14.27 -6.60
C GLY A 227 -10.16 14.39 -8.05
N SER A 228 -10.45 15.59 -8.55
CA SER A 228 -10.83 15.77 -9.97
C SER A 228 -9.65 15.48 -10.92
N GLU A 229 -9.94 14.86 -12.07
CA GLU A 229 -8.99 14.67 -13.17
C GLU A 229 -8.44 15.98 -13.74
N ALA A 230 -9.10 17.11 -13.45
CA ALA A 230 -8.64 18.44 -13.83
C ALA A 230 -7.45 18.93 -12.99
N LEU A 231 -7.23 18.35 -11.80
CA LEU A 231 -6.16 18.78 -10.91
C LEU A 231 -4.79 18.37 -11.43
N CYS A 232 -3.83 19.28 -11.25
CA CYS A 232 -2.44 18.99 -11.49
C CYS A 232 -1.87 18.16 -10.34
N GLY A 233 -1.09 17.14 -10.67
CA GLY A 233 -0.22 16.50 -9.71
C GLY A 233 0.94 17.42 -9.31
N CYS A 234 1.53 17.12 -8.16
CA CYS A 234 2.64 17.90 -7.60
C CYS A 234 3.86 17.98 -8.53
N SER A 235 4.09 16.94 -9.32
CA SER A 235 5.14 16.93 -10.34
C SER A 235 4.91 17.96 -11.46
N GLU A 236 3.66 18.18 -11.90
CA GLU A 236 3.35 19.19 -12.92
C GLU A 236 3.42 20.61 -12.35
N LEU A 237 2.92 20.81 -11.13
CA LEU A 237 3.05 22.09 -10.43
C LEU A 237 4.51 22.47 -10.22
N LEU A 238 5.37 21.51 -9.88
CA LEU A 238 6.80 21.73 -9.71
C LEU A 238 7.48 22.08 -11.04
N ARG A 239 7.15 21.40 -12.14
CA ARG A 239 7.65 21.74 -13.50
C ARG A 239 7.21 23.14 -13.93
N GLY A 240 5.97 23.50 -13.60
CA GLY A 240 5.41 24.84 -13.82
C GLY A 240 5.96 25.91 -12.85
N LYS A 241 6.79 25.52 -11.87
CA LYS A 241 7.34 26.37 -10.80
C LYS A 241 6.26 27.04 -9.93
N PHE A 242 5.10 26.38 -9.79
CA PHE A 242 4.01 26.81 -8.92
C PHE A 242 4.27 26.42 -7.46
N VAL A 243 4.92 25.28 -7.25
CA VAL A 243 5.46 24.85 -5.94
C VAL A 243 6.99 24.80 -6.01
N ARG A 244 7.67 24.96 -4.87
CA ARG A 244 9.15 24.99 -4.83
C ARG A 244 9.76 23.60 -4.66
N SER A 245 9.02 22.69 -4.05
CA SER A 245 9.37 21.29 -3.86
C SER A 245 8.10 20.43 -3.88
N LEU A 246 8.26 19.11 -3.99
CA LEU A 246 7.14 18.17 -3.85
C LEU A 246 6.61 18.13 -2.42
N GLU A 247 7.48 18.36 -1.42
CA GLU A 247 7.13 18.36 0.01
C GLU A 247 6.24 19.54 0.40
N GLU A 248 6.37 20.66 -0.31
CA GLU A 248 5.51 21.85 -0.11
C GLU A 248 4.20 21.76 -0.90
N CYS A 249 4.02 20.75 -1.75
CA CYS A 249 2.84 20.63 -2.58
C CYS A 249 1.66 20.08 -1.79
N THR A 250 0.61 20.89 -1.67
CA THR A 250 -0.64 20.48 -1.05
C THR A 250 -1.75 20.34 -2.09
N ILE A 251 -2.79 19.58 -1.77
CA ILE A 251 -4.03 19.53 -2.56
C ILE A 251 -4.61 20.95 -2.76
N SER A 252 -4.42 21.84 -1.78
CA SER A 252 -4.88 23.22 -1.88
C SER A 252 -4.15 24.01 -2.98
N ASP A 253 -2.86 23.72 -3.23
CA ASP A 253 -2.09 24.33 -4.31
C ASP A 253 -2.55 23.83 -5.68
N ALA A 254 -2.87 22.55 -5.80
CA ALA A 254 -3.44 21.96 -7.02
C ALA A 254 -4.80 22.56 -7.37
N ILE A 255 -5.68 22.72 -6.38
CA ILE A 255 -7.00 23.36 -6.53
C ILE A 255 -6.85 24.83 -6.90
N ALA A 256 -5.96 25.57 -6.24
CA ALA A 256 -5.69 26.98 -6.53
C ALA A 256 -5.20 27.15 -7.97
N HIS A 257 -4.25 26.31 -8.40
CA HIS A 257 -3.75 26.33 -9.77
C HIS A 257 -4.85 26.03 -10.78
N CYS A 258 -5.66 24.99 -10.56
CA CYS A 258 -6.76 24.63 -11.46
C CYS A 258 -7.76 25.77 -11.65
N LYS A 259 -8.13 26.46 -10.55
CA LYS A 259 -9.06 27.60 -10.59
C LYS A 259 -8.48 28.82 -11.29
N GLU A 260 -7.17 29.06 -11.17
CA GLU A 260 -6.51 30.24 -11.73
C GLU A 260 -6.05 30.07 -13.18
N LYS A 261 -5.58 28.87 -13.54
CA LYS A 261 -4.91 28.58 -14.81
C LYS A 261 -5.67 27.60 -15.69
N GLY A 262 -6.72 26.99 -15.15
CA GLY A 262 -7.47 25.93 -15.82
C GLY A 262 -6.90 24.54 -15.51
N PRO A 263 -7.51 23.49 -16.06
CA PRO A 263 -7.18 22.12 -15.77
C PRO A 263 -5.76 21.80 -16.25
N CYS A 264 -5.10 20.87 -15.57
CA CYS A 264 -3.90 20.26 -16.13
C CYS A 264 -4.30 19.44 -17.37
N LEU A 265 -4.11 20.03 -18.56
CA LEU A 265 -4.23 19.29 -19.79
C LEU A 265 -3.13 18.23 -19.77
N SER A 266 -3.51 16.98 -19.46
CA SER A 266 -2.64 15.85 -19.74
C SER A 266 -2.20 16.01 -21.20
N THR A 267 -0.91 16.21 -21.39
CA THR A 267 -0.36 16.39 -22.73
C THR A 267 -0.62 15.09 -23.46
N GLN A 268 -1.66 15.07 -24.31
CA GLN A 268 -1.72 14.14 -25.41
C GLN A 268 -0.50 14.48 -26.27
N VAL A 269 0.59 13.74 -26.05
CA VAL A 269 1.78 13.78 -26.90
C VAL A 269 1.31 13.36 -28.29
N SER A 270 1.22 14.35 -29.18
CA SER A 270 1.08 14.18 -30.63
C SER A 270 2.36 13.61 -31.24
#